data_AF-A0A554RZN5-F1
#
_entry.id   AF-A0A554RZN5-F1
#
_cell.length_a   1.000
_cell.length_b   1.000
_cell.length_c   1.000
_cell.angle_alpha   90.00
_cell.angle_beta   90.00
_cell.angle_gamma   90.00
#
_symmetry.space_group_name_H-M   'P 1'
#
loop_
_entity.id
_entity.type
_entity.pdbx_description
1 polymer ?
#
loop_
_entity_poly.entity_id
_entity_poly.type
_entity_poly.pdbx_seq_one_letter_code
_entity_poly.pdbx_strand_id
1 'polypeptide(L)' 'MTNATMALTELAETGADIDVLRQMVQFMAPRLMKLDFEGRCGAAYEEKNSAERLNSRDGYRDRT' A
#
# COMPACT_ATOMS: atom_id res chain seq x y z
N MET A 1 25.26 -8.95 -20.37
CA MET A 1 24.45 -7.70 -20.38
C MET A 1 23.19 -7.85 -21.24
N THR A 2 23.20 -8.60 -22.33
CA THR A 2 22.06 -8.82 -23.25
C THR A 2 20.95 -9.74 -22.69
N ASN A 3 21.27 -10.68 -21.81
CA ASN A 3 20.29 -11.66 -21.33
C ASN A 3 19.22 -11.04 -20.41
N ALA A 4 19.61 -10.08 -19.56
CA ALA A 4 18.67 -9.41 -18.66
C ALA A 4 17.70 -8.50 -19.42
N THR A 5 18.16 -7.84 -20.49
CA THR A 5 17.31 -6.98 -21.33
C THR A 5 16.31 -7.78 -22.14
N MET A 6 16.68 -8.98 -22.63
CA MET A 6 15.77 -9.87 -23.35
C MET A 6 14.65 -10.44 -22.45
N ALA A 7 14.99 -10.84 -21.23
CA ALA A 7 13.99 -11.32 -20.27
C ALA A 7 12.98 -10.24 -19.86
N LEU A 8 13.44 -8.98 -19.77
CA LEU A 8 12.57 -7.84 -19.47
C LEU A 8 11.64 -7.49 -20.62
N THR A 9 12.10 -7.58 -21.87
CA THR A 9 11.25 -7.38 -23.05
C THR A 9 10.22 -8.49 -23.21
N GLU A 10 10.59 -9.75 -22.95
CA GLU A 10 9.68 -10.90 -23.04
C GLU A 10 8.57 -10.82 -21.97
N LEU A 11 8.92 -10.40 -20.74
CA LEU A 11 7.94 -10.13 -19.69
C LEU A 11 7.01 -8.95 -20.03
N ALA A 12 7.53 -7.91 -20.69
CA ALA A 12 6.74 -6.77 -21.13
C ALA A 12 5.77 -7.13 -22.28
N GLU A 13 6.19 -8.01 -23.19
CA GLU A 13 5.39 -8.48 -24.34
C GLU A 13 4.26 -9.45 -23.93
N THR A 14 4.48 -10.24 -22.88
CA THR A 14 3.47 -11.20 -22.37
C THR A 14 2.34 -10.50 -21.60
N GLY A 15 2.50 -9.21 -21.28
CA GLY A 15 1.60 -8.46 -20.40
C GLY A 15 1.84 -8.82 -18.94
N ALA A 16 1.61 -7.86 -18.03
CA ALA A 16 1.76 -8.12 -16.60
C ALA A 16 0.76 -9.21 -16.19
N ASP A 17 1.29 -10.31 -15.67
CA ASP A 17 0.50 -11.40 -15.12
C ASP A 17 -0.55 -10.82 -14.16
N ILE A 18 -1.82 -11.22 -14.35
CA ILE A 18 -2.96 -10.76 -13.55
C ILE A 18 -2.69 -11.00 -12.06
N ASP A 19 -1.96 -12.06 -11.71
CA ASP A 19 -1.58 -12.36 -10.33
C ASP A 19 -0.56 -11.36 -9.78
N VAL A 20 0.38 -10.90 -10.60
CA VAL A 20 1.33 -9.83 -10.22
C VAL A 20 0.59 -8.53 -9.97
N LEU A 21 -0.35 -8.14 -10.86
CA LEU A 21 -1.18 -6.96 -10.64
C LEU A 21 -2.03 -7.08 -9.38
N ARG A 22 -2.59 -8.26 -9.11
CA ARG A 22 -3.35 -8.55 -7.89
C ARG A 22 -2.49 -8.38 -6.64
N GLN A 23 -1.28 -8.92 -6.65
CA GLN A 23 -0.32 -8.78 -5.55
C GLN A 23 0.10 -7.32 -5.33
N MET A 24 0.33 -6.56 -6.41
CA MET A 24 0.65 -5.13 -6.33
C MET A 24 -0.48 -4.34 -5.66
N VAL A 25 -1.74 -4.61 -6.03
CA VAL A 25 -2.90 -3.96 -5.39
C VAL A 25 -3.04 -4.39 -3.93
N GLN A 26 -2.90 -5.68 -3.62
CA GLN A 26 -2.93 -6.19 -2.24
C GLN A 26 -1.85 -5.56 -1.36
N PHE A 27 -0.67 -5.27 -1.93
CA PHE A 27 0.42 -4.60 -1.24
C PHE A 27 0.16 -3.11 -1.03
N MET A 28 -0.29 -2.39 -2.07
CA MET A 28 -0.44 -0.93 -2.03
C MET A 28 -1.69 -0.46 -1.28
N ALA A 29 -2.82 -1.16 -1.42
CA ALA A 29 -4.09 -0.76 -0.82
C ALA A 29 -4.03 -0.52 0.71
N PRO A 30 -3.44 -1.39 1.55
CA PRO A 30 -3.32 -1.13 2.98
C PRO A 30 -2.35 0.01 3.31
N ARG A 31 -1.34 0.27 2.46
CA ARG A 31 -0.38 1.37 2.66
C ARG A 31 -1.02 2.73 2.42
N LEU A 32 -1.83 2.84 1.37
CA LEU A 32 -2.59 4.06 1.09
C LEU A 32 -3.59 4.36 2.22
N MET A 33 -4.32 3.36 2.70
CA MET A 33 -5.22 3.56 3.84
C MET A 33 -4.49 3.99 5.12
N LYS A 34 -3.27 3.47 5.36
CA LYS A 34 -2.44 3.90 6.48
C LYS A 34 -2.03 5.37 6.38
N LEU A 35 -1.75 5.86 5.17
CA LEU A 35 -1.43 7.27 4.93
C LEU A 35 -2.63 8.17 5.28
N ASP A 36 -3.84 7.76 4.88
CA ASP A 36 -5.06 8.53 5.14
C ASP A 36 -5.42 8.63 6.63
N PHE A 37 -4.91 7.72 7.46
CA PHE A 37 -5.23 7.68 8.89
C PHE A 37 -4.68 8.88 9.66
N GLU A 38 -3.51 9.41 9.30
CA GLU A 38 -2.91 10.53 10.03
C GLU A 38 -3.76 11.80 9.91
N GLY A 39 -4.21 12.13 8.69
CA GLY A 39 -5.12 13.25 8.46
C GLY A 39 -6.49 13.07 9.11
N ARG A 40 -6.99 11.82 9.20
CA ARG A 40 -8.28 11.52 9.84
C ARG A 40 -8.24 11.52 11.36
N CYS A 41 -7.14 11.08 11.96
CA CYS A 41 -6.98 11.08 13.40
C CYS A 41 -6.57 12.46 13.94
N GLY A 42 -5.93 13.31 13.13
CA GLY A 42 -5.35 14.58 13.62
C GLY A 42 -4.16 14.36 14.54
N ALA A 43 -3.52 13.19 14.46
CA ALA A 43 -2.37 12.80 15.27
C ALA A 43 -1.59 11.70 14.55
N ALA A 44 -0.27 11.71 14.71
CA ALA A 44 0.60 10.65 14.24
C ALA A 44 0.40 9.35 15.04
N TYR A 45 1.00 8.26 14.54
CA TYR A 45 0.96 6.98 15.24
C TYR A 45 1.67 7.07 16.61
N GLU A 46 1.02 6.54 17.65
CA GLU A 46 1.50 6.55 19.05
C GLU A 46 1.77 7.93 19.68
N GLU A 47 1.35 9.01 19.01
CA GLU A 47 1.49 10.35 19.54
C GLU A 47 0.57 10.56 20.75
N LYS A 48 1.14 10.84 21.93
CA LYS A 48 0.37 11.07 23.16
C LYS A 48 -0.03 12.54 23.28
N ASN A 49 -1.28 12.79 23.70
CA ASN A 49 -1.85 14.14 23.92
C ASN A 49 -1.64 15.18 22.79
N SER A 50 -2.00 14.85 21.54
CA SER A 50 -2.24 15.88 20.53
C SER A 50 -3.54 16.63 20.88
N ALA A 51 -3.46 17.96 20.99
CA ALA A 51 -4.62 18.83 21.19
C ALA A 51 -5.56 18.84 19.96
N GLU A 52 -5.05 18.40 18.81
CA GLU A 52 -5.76 18.39 17.53
C GLU A 52 -6.36 17.01 17.21
N ARG A 53 -6.23 16.02 18.11
CA ARG A 53 -6.75 14.68 17.87
C ARG A 53 -8.28 14.66 17.83
N LEU A 54 -8.81 14.28 16.67
CA LEU A 54 -10.25 14.16 16.39
C LEU A 54 -10.77 12.73 16.52
N ASN A 55 -9.90 11.73 16.31
CA ASN A 55 -10.28 10.31 16.34
C ASN A 55 -9.07 9.42 16.69
N SER A 56 -9.33 8.15 17.04
CA SER A 56 -8.34 7.15 17.41
C SER A 56 -8.38 5.94 16.48
N ARG A 57 -7.23 5.26 16.31
CA ARG A 57 -7.14 4.02 15.53
C ARG A 57 -7.69 2.85 16.36
N ASP A 58 -8.62 2.08 15.79
CA ASP A 58 -9.29 0.92 16.43
C ASP A 58 -8.85 -0.43 15.83
N GLY A 59 -7.59 -0.51 15.39
CA GLY A 59 -7.05 -1.71 14.74
C GLY A 59 -7.49 -1.89 13.28
N TYR A 60 -7.25 -3.09 12.75
CA TYR A 60 -7.57 -3.47 11.37
C TYR A 60 -8.61 -4.59 11.35
N ARG A 61 -9.42 -4.60 10.28
CA ARG A 61 -10.37 -5.67 10.00
C ARG A 61 -9.99 -6.37 8.71
N ASP A 62 -10.10 -7.69 8.71
CA ASP A 62 -9.90 -8.49 7.51
C ASP A 62 -10.95 -8.16 6.45
N ARG A 63 -10.48 -8.08 5.21
CA ARG A 63 -11.27 -7.85 4.01
C ARG A 63 -10.85 -8.89 2.96
N THR A 64 -11.81 -9.66 2.49
CA THR A 64 -11.67 -10.62 1.38
C THR A 64 -12.02 -9.97 0.06
#